data_AF-A0A2E8SU32-F1
#
_entry.id   AF-A0A2E8SU32-F1
#
_cell.length_a   1.000
_cell.length_b   1.000
_cell.length_c   1.000
_cell.angle_alpha   90.00
_cell.angle_beta   90.00
_cell.angle_gamma   90.00
#
_symmetry.space_group_name_H-M   'P 1'
#
loop_
_entity.id
_entity.type
_entity.pdbx_description
1 polymer ?
#
loop_
_entity_poly.entity_id
_entity_poly.type
_entity_poly.pdbx_seq_one_letter_code
_entity_poly.pdbx_strand_id
1 'polypeptide(L)'
;MRLEWPVYIFTACVFLAFALGVQFLNLGTGAVVGLFLLLTVAYAWVAWIMIKQKAVLELHAYLPCGECGELTPSQGKHCMHCGAVIASETAQ
;
A
#
# COMPACT_ATOMS: atom_id res chain seq x y z
N MET A 1 12.59 -1.30 -2.20
CA MET A 1 11.31 -0.89 -1.59
C MET A 1 11.16 0.63 -1.70
N ARG A 2 10.51 1.11 -2.78
CA ARG A 2 10.24 2.54 -2.99
C ARG A 2 8.95 2.84 -2.24
N LEU A 3 9.03 3.28 -0.98
CA LEU A 3 7.86 3.72 -0.24
C LEU A 3 7.14 4.75 -1.11
N GLU A 4 5.93 4.38 -1.52
CA GLU A 4 5.21 5.02 -2.61
C GLU A 4 4.92 6.46 -2.21
N TRP A 5 5.36 7.38 -3.06
CA TRP A 5 5.02 8.81 -3.09
C TRP A 5 3.69 9.23 -2.39
N PRO A 6 2.56 8.51 -2.56
CA PRO A 6 1.32 8.73 -1.79
C PRO A 6 1.48 8.79 -0.25
N VAL A 7 2.35 7.99 0.37
CA VAL A 7 2.54 7.99 1.83
C VAL A 7 3.17 9.30 2.30
N TYR A 8 4.14 9.82 1.55
CA TYR A 8 4.80 11.07 1.86
C TYR A 8 3.85 12.27 1.72
N ILE A 9 2.98 12.26 0.71
CA ILE A 9 1.99 13.32 0.53
C ILE A 9 0.94 13.27 1.62
N PHE A 10 0.44 12.07 1.92
CA PHE A 10 -0.56 11.89 2.96
C PHE A 10 -0.04 12.36 4.32
N THR A 11 1.18 11.95 4.69
CA THR A 11 1.82 12.38 5.94
C THR A 11 2.07 13.89 5.96
N ALA A 12 2.58 14.48 4.89
CA ALA A 12 2.78 15.92 4.78
C ALA A 12 1.46 16.70 4.94
N CYS A 13 0.37 16.24 4.32
CA CYS A 13 -0.96 16.85 4.46
C CYS A 13 -1.49 16.75 5.89
N VAL A 14 -1.29 15.61 6.57
CA VAL A 14 -1.68 15.41 7.98
C VAL A 14 -0.94 16.38 8.91
N PHE A 15 0.39 16.51 8.76
CA PHE A 15 1.18 17.44 9.57
C PHE A 15 0.84 18.90 9.26
N LEU A 16 0.59 19.22 7.99
CA LEU A 16 0.15 20.56 7.58
C LEU A 16 -1.21 20.91 8.20
N ALA A 17 -2.19 20.01 8.15
CA ALA A 17 -3.50 20.22 8.76
C ALA A 17 -3.40 20.38 10.28
N PHE A 18 -2.54 19.60 10.93
CA PHE A 18 -2.27 19.74 12.37
C PHE A 18 -1.64 21.10 12.70
N ALA A 19 -0.59 21.50 11.97
CA ALA A 19 0.09 22.77 12.18
C ALA A 19 -0.84 23.97 11.96
N LEU A 20 -1.64 23.96 10.90
CA LEU A 20 -2.64 25.00 10.63
C LEU A 20 -3.74 25.01 11.70
N GLY A 21 -4.20 23.85 12.15
CA GLY A 21 -5.24 23.72 13.17
C GLY A 21 -4.80 24.27 14.53
N VAL A 22 -3.56 23.99 14.95
CA VAL A 22 -3.02 24.49 16.23
C VAL A 22 -2.69 25.98 16.15
N GLN A 23 -2.16 26.47 15.01
CA GLN A 23 -1.69 27.85 14.87
C GLN A 23 -2.82 28.86 14.66
N PHE A 24 -3.87 28.53 13.88
CA PHE A 24 -4.85 29.53 13.43
C PHE A 24 -6.20 29.48 14.16
N LEU A 25 -6.55 28.36 14.81
CA LEU A 25 -7.89 28.20 15.37
C LEU A 25 -7.99 28.47 16.88
N ASN A 26 -6.91 28.88 17.55
CA ASN A 26 -6.86 29.11 19.01
C ASN A 26 -7.55 27.98 19.79
N LEU A 27 -7.27 26.75 19.35
CA LEU A 27 -8.01 25.56 19.73
C LEU A 27 -7.65 25.18 21.18
N GLY A 28 -8.65 24.99 22.03
CA GLY A 28 -8.43 24.50 23.39
C GLY A 28 -7.69 23.15 23.39
N THR A 29 -6.93 22.86 24.46
CA THR A 29 -6.07 21.66 24.55
C THR A 29 -6.80 20.36 24.21
N GLY A 30 -8.06 20.21 24.62
CA GLY A 30 -8.88 19.04 24.30
C GLY A 30 -9.13 18.85 22.79
N ALA A 31 -9.31 19.94 22.05
CA ALA A 31 -9.53 19.89 20.62
C ALA A 31 -8.23 19.55 19.85
N VAL A 32 -7.08 20.02 20.34
CA VAL A 32 -5.76 19.64 19.78
C VAL A 32 -5.51 18.14 19.94
N VAL A 33 -5.77 17.60 21.14
CA VAL A 33 -5.64 16.16 21.41
C VAL A 33 -6.61 15.35 20.55
N GLY A 34 -7.85 15.80 20.42
CA GLY A 34 -8.84 15.16 19.54
C GLY A 34 -8.41 15.12 18.08
N LEU A 35 -7.91 16.24 17.54
CA LEU A 35 -7.39 16.33 16.18
C LEU A 35 -6.19 15.40 15.97
N PHE A 36 -5.26 15.36 16.92
CA PHE A 36 -4.08 14.49 16.87
C PHE A 36 -4.46 13.00 16.82
N LEU A 37 -5.40 12.57 17.66
CA LEU A 37 -5.88 11.19 17.68
C LEU A 37 -6.58 10.83 16.36
N LEU A 38 -7.44 11.72 15.84
CA LEU A 38 -8.11 11.50 14.56
C LEU A 38 -7.13 11.32 13.41
N LEU A 39 -6.11 12.18 13.33
CA LEU A 39 -5.06 12.10 12.31
C LEU A 39 -4.22 10.82 12.45
N THR A 40 -3.96 10.38 13.68
CA THR A 40 -3.21 9.15 13.96
C THR A 40 -3.99 7.91 13.49
N VAL A 41 -5.30 7.86 13.78
CA VAL A 41 -6.19 6.77 13.31
C VAL A 41 -6.30 6.78 11.79
N ALA A 42 -6.47 7.96 11.18
CA ALA A 42 -6.51 8.10 9.72
C ALA A 42 -5.20 7.61 9.07
N TYR A 43 -4.05 7.91 9.68
CA TYR A 43 -2.75 7.41 9.23
C TYR A 43 -2.64 5.89 9.32
N ALA A 44 -3.03 5.29 10.45
CA ALA A 44 -3.03 3.84 10.63
C ALA A 44 -3.94 3.14 9.59
N TRP A 45 -5.09 3.72 9.30
CA TRP A 45 -6.03 3.22 8.29
C TRP A 45 -5.43 3.22 6.87
N VAL A 46 -4.81 4.33 6.47
CA VAL A 46 -4.16 4.41 5.14
C VAL A 46 -3.00 3.42 5.03
N ALA A 47 -2.19 3.29 6.08
CA ALA A 47 -1.12 2.30 6.14
C ALA A 47 -1.65 0.86 5.95
N TRP A 48 -2.79 0.54 6.59
CA TRP A 48 -3.45 -0.76 6.40
C TRP A 48 -3.91 -1.00 4.96
N ILE A 49 -4.55 -0.01 4.31
CA ILE A 49 -5.00 -0.13 2.91
C ILE A 49 -3.83 -0.40 1.97
N MET A 50 -2.71 0.31 2.15
CA MET A 50 -1.50 0.14 1.33
C MET A 50 -0.94 -1.28 1.40
N ILE A 51 -0.92 -1.89 2.59
CA ILE A 51 -0.49 -3.28 2.78
C ILE A 51 -1.39 -4.23 1.97
N LYS A 52 -2.71 -4.00 1.97
CA LYS A 52 -3.65 -4.79 1.19
C LYS A 52 -3.46 -4.60 -0.32
N GLN A 53 -3.19 -3.38 -0.80
CA GLN A 53 -2.94 -3.13 -2.22
C GLN A 53 -1.70 -3.86 -2.72
N LYS A 54 -0.60 -3.88 -1.96
CA LYS A 54 0.60 -4.65 -2.34
C LYS A 54 0.32 -6.14 -2.46
N ALA A 55 -0.39 -6.71 -1.49
CA ALA A 55 -0.79 -8.11 -1.56
C ALA A 55 -1.65 -8.42 -2.79
N VAL A 56 -2.52 -7.50 -3.22
CA VAL A 56 -3.33 -7.65 -4.42
C VAL A 56 -2.50 -7.51 -5.71
N LEU A 57 -1.55 -6.57 -5.76
CA LEU A 57 -0.65 -6.41 -6.90
C LEU A 57 0.26 -7.62 -7.11
N GLU A 58 0.78 -8.20 -6.03
CA GLU A 58 1.52 -9.48 -6.08
C GLU A 58 0.63 -10.64 -6.52
N LEU A 59 -0.67 -10.61 -6.20
CA LEU A 59 -1.64 -11.61 -6.67
C LEU A 59 -1.86 -11.54 -8.19
N HIS A 60 -1.77 -10.35 -8.78
CA HIS A 60 -2.06 -10.10 -10.20
C HIS A 60 -0.81 -9.94 -11.08
N ALA A 61 0.39 -10.19 -10.55
CA ALA A 61 1.59 -10.17 -11.38
C ALA A 61 1.53 -11.33 -12.41
N TYR A 62 1.47 -11.00 -13.70
CA TYR A 62 1.59 -11.95 -14.81
C TYR A 62 3.05 -12.09 -15.22
N LEU A 63 3.47 -13.32 -15.47
CA LEU A 63 4.82 -13.66 -15.92
C LEU A 63 4.75 -14.55 -17.16
N PRO A 64 5.70 -14.42 -18.10
CA PRO A 64 5.74 -15.25 -19.29
C PRO A 64 6.15 -16.68 -18.92
N CYS A 65 5.49 -17.68 -19.48
CA CYS A 65 5.86 -19.07 -19.30
C CYS A 65 7.16 -19.40 -20.05
N GLY A 66 8.11 -20.07 -19.39
CA GLY A 66 9.37 -20.50 -20.03
C GLY A 66 9.21 -21.54 -21.15
N GLU A 67 8.10 -22.28 -21.17
CA GLU A 67 7.83 -23.34 -22.16
C GLU A 67 7.03 -22.82 -23.36
N CYS A 68 5.90 -22.13 -23.11
CA CYS A 68 5.00 -21.70 -24.19
C CYS A 68 5.08 -20.19 -24.53
N GLY A 69 5.79 -19.39 -23.72
CA GLY A 69 5.91 -17.93 -23.91
C GLY A 69 4.66 -17.12 -23.55
N GLU A 70 3.53 -17.77 -23.23
CA GLU A 70 2.27 -17.10 -22.91
C GLU A 70 2.27 -16.50 -21.50
N LEU A 71 1.52 -15.41 -21.30
CA LEU A 71 1.39 -14.75 -19.99
C LEU A 71 0.52 -15.57 -19.04
N THR A 72 1.06 -15.92 -17.88
CA THR A 72 0.38 -16.69 -16.84
C THR A 72 0.52 -16.01 -15.47
N PRO A 73 -0.52 -16.04 -14.62
CA PRO A 73 -0.44 -15.45 -13.29
C PRO A 73 0.63 -16.15 -12.44
N SER A 74 1.44 -15.37 -11.74
CA SER A 74 2.55 -15.82 -10.90
C SER A 74 2.15 -16.69 -9.70
N GLN A 75 0.87 -16.63 -9.32
CA GLN A 75 0.29 -17.38 -8.20
C GLN A 75 0.06 -18.87 -8.51
N GLY A 76 0.02 -19.25 -9.79
CA GLY A 76 -0.27 -20.61 -10.22
C GLY A 76 0.97 -21.52 -10.18
N LYS A 77 0.82 -22.74 -9.66
CA LYS A 77 1.86 -23.79 -9.76
C LYS A 77 2.05 -24.31 -11.19
N HIS A 78 1.05 -24.08 -12.05
CA HIS A 78 1.02 -24.54 -13.42
C HIS A 78 0.58 -23.40 -14.34
N CYS A 79 1.14 -23.36 -15.54
CA CYS A 79 0.70 -22.46 -16.60
C CYS A 79 -0.76 -22.78 -16.97
N MET A 80 -1.61 -21.76 -17.01
CA MET A 80 -3.02 -21.91 -17.41
C MET A 80 -3.20 -22.29 -18.88
N HIS A 81 -2.17 -22.11 -19.72
CA HIS A 81 -2.24 -22.40 -21.16
C HIS A 81 -1.66 -23.79 -21.50
N CYS A 82 -0.43 -24.09 -21.05
CA CYS A 82 0.27 -25.33 -21.42
C CYS A 82 0.35 -26.37 -20.30
N GLY A 83 -0.05 -26.04 -19.06
CA GLY A 83 0.04 -26.96 -17.91
C GLY A 83 1.46 -27.18 -17.36
N ALA A 84 2.49 -26.56 -17.96
CA ALA A 84 3.87 -26.65 -17.48
C ALA A 84 3.98 -26.16 -16.03
N VAL A 85 4.81 -26.84 -15.23
CA VAL A 85 5.08 -26.45 -13.84
C VAL A 85 5.83 -25.13 -13.86
N ILE A 86 5.23 -24.09 -13.28
CA ILE A 86 5.92 -22.83 -13.05
C ILE A 86 6.68 -23.07 -11.76
N ALA A 87 8.01 -23.17 -11.86
CA ALA A 87 8.87 -23.22 -10.68
C ALA A 87 8.70 -21.89 -9.93
N SER A 88 7.74 -21.85 -9.01
CA SER A 88 7.56 -20.76 -8.07
C SER A 88 8.64 -20.88 -6.98
N GLU A 89 9.90 -20.81 -7.38
CA GLU A 89 11.01 -20.65 -6.46
C GLU A 89 11.31 -19.17 -6.27
N THR A 90 10.76 -18.69 -5.14
CA THR A 90 11.38 -17.71 -4.25
C THR A 90 11.79 -16.36 -4.83
N ALA A 91 11.03 -15.35 -4.41
CA ALA A 91 11.54 -14.04 -4.07
C ALA A 91 13.00 -14.08 -3.57
N GLN A 92 13.88 -13.41 -4.32
CA GLN A 92 15.13 -12.82 -3.81
C GLN A 92 15.08 -11.31 -4.07
#